data_AF-A0A382DYG2-F1
#
_entry.id   AF-A0A382DYG2-F1
#
_cell.length_a   1.000
_cell.length_b   1.000
_cell.length_c   1.000
_cell.angle_alpha   90.00
_cell.angle_beta   90.00
_cell.angle_gamma   90.00
#
_symmetry.space_group_name_H-M   'P 1'
#
loop_
_entity.id
_entity.type
_entity.pdbx_description
1 polymer ?
#
loop_
_entity_poly.entity_id
_entity_poly.type
_entity_poly.pdbx_seq_one_letter_code
_entity_poly.pdbx_strand_id
1 'polypeptide(L)'
;MGLTLYLSVLPLGCIDFSGGGPDTDKIEIIGEEKSPNGKFIATSFSCSGGGAAGYFYFNASLRKAGEKLDQRDGLLGKHKTWKAFANIEVKWIDDENLEVSYNQFNSPDYKENNAVKVESKHGIKIHYKVKQGKS
;
A
#
# COMPACT_ATOMS: atom_id res chain seq x y z
N MET A 1 -57.42 -26.31 26.29
CA MET A 1 -56.10 -25.82 26.72
C MET A 1 -55.20 -25.84 25.49
N GLY A 2 -55.03 -24.70 24.83
CA GLY A 2 -54.27 -24.60 23.58
C GLY A 2 -52.79 -24.34 23.88
N LEU A 3 -51.92 -25.21 23.37
CA LEU A 3 -50.46 -25.07 23.45
C LEU A 3 -50.01 -24.19 22.28
N THR A 4 -49.82 -22.89 22.53
CA THR A 4 -49.26 -21.96 21.54
C THR A 4 -47.75 -22.15 21.49
N LEU A 5 -47.26 -22.82 20.43
CA LEU A 5 -45.82 -22.88 20.13
C LEU A 5 -45.34 -21.49 19.73
N TYR A 6 -44.60 -20.84 20.62
CA TYR A 6 -43.83 -19.64 20.32
C TYR A 6 -42.67 -20.03 19.39
N LEU A 7 -42.79 -19.69 18.11
CA LEU A 7 -41.70 -19.73 17.16
C LEU A 7 -40.71 -18.61 17.53
N SER A 8 -39.66 -18.95 18.25
CA SER A 8 -38.55 -18.06 18.57
C SER A 8 -37.82 -17.71 17.28
N VAL A 9 -38.17 -16.54 16.72
CA VAL A 9 -37.40 -15.89 15.65
C VAL A 9 -36.07 -15.49 16.29
N LEU A 10 -35.05 -16.35 16.17
CA LEU A 10 -33.67 -15.97 16.44
C LEU A 10 -33.37 -14.76 15.55
N PRO A 11 -33.00 -13.59 16.11
CA PRO A 11 -32.40 -12.56 15.28
C PRO A 11 -31.11 -13.18 14.77
N LEU A 12 -31.10 -13.60 13.51
CA LEU A 12 -29.88 -13.78 12.75
C LEU A 12 -29.20 -12.42 12.82
N GLY A 13 -28.33 -12.25 13.82
CA GLY A 13 -27.49 -11.08 13.93
C GLY A 13 -26.88 -10.87 12.56
N CYS A 14 -26.96 -9.64 12.05
CA CYS A 14 -26.31 -9.27 10.82
C CYS A 14 -24.85 -9.72 10.95
N ILE A 15 -24.51 -10.83 10.31
CA ILE A 15 -23.13 -11.22 10.09
C ILE A 15 -22.66 -10.16 9.10
N ASP A 16 -22.03 -9.12 9.62
CA ASP A 16 -21.39 -8.13 8.80
C ASP A 16 -20.26 -8.85 8.06
N PHE A 17 -20.53 -9.25 6.82
CA PHE A 17 -19.53 -9.67 5.86
C PHE A 17 -18.78 -8.43 5.35
N SER A 18 -18.28 -7.58 6.27
CA SER A 18 -17.25 -6.59 6.00
C SER A 18 -15.91 -7.31 5.79
N GLY A 19 -15.91 -8.22 4.82
CA GLY A 19 -14.75 -8.97 4.38
C GLY A 19 -13.73 -7.99 3.82
N GLY A 20 -12.73 -7.66 4.63
CA GLY A 20 -11.40 -7.21 4.22
C GLY A 20 -11.36 -6.20 3.08
N GLY A 21 -11.98 -5.03 3.25
CA GLY A 21 -11.86 -3.91 2.32
C GLY A 21 -10.64 -3.03 2.62
N PRO A 22 -10.22 -2.14 1.69
CA PRO A 22 -9.14 -1.19 1.91
C PRO A 22 -9.32 -0.32 3.16
N ASP A 23 -10.57 -0.03 3.55
CA ASP A 23 -10.88 0.77 4.74
C ASP A 23 -10.54 0.05 6.06
N THR A 24 -10.37 -1.27 6.02
CA THR A 24 -9.94 -2.09 7.16
C THR A 24 -8.45 -2.38 7.16
N ASP A 25 -7.71 -1.88 6.15
CA ASP A 25 -6.28 -2.09 6.06
C ASP A 25 -5.54 -1.36 7.18
N LYS A 26 -4.57 -2.04 7.76
CA LYS A 26 -3.60 -1.43 8.65
C LYS A 26 -2.45 -0.91 7.82
N ILE A 27 -2.24 0.40 7.85
CA ILE A 27 -1.12 1.07 7.18
C ILE A 27 -0.11 1.50 8.24
N GLU A 28 1.15 1.13 8.05
CA GLU A 28 2.26 1.57 8.90
C GLU A 28 3.24 2.40 8.07
N ILE A 29 3.39 3.68 8.44
CA ILE A 29 4.34 4.57 7.79
C ILE A 29 5.74 4.23 8.30
N ILE A 30 6.64 3.91 7.37
CA ILE A 30 8.04 3.57 7.66
C ILE A 30 8.92 4.82 7.55
N GLY A 31 8.58 5.69 6.60
CA GLY A 31 9.33 6.91 6.32
C GLY A 31 8.44 7.88 5.56
N GLU A 32 8.57 9.16 5.88
CA GLU A 32 7.82 10.22 5.25
C GLU A 32 8.70 11.47 5.11
N GLU A 33 8.79 12.01 3.90
CA GLU A 33 9.52 13.24 3.62
C GLU A 33 8.68 14.22 2.81
N LYS A 34 8.74 15.49 3.22
CA LYS A 34 8.15 16.59 2.46
C LYS A 34 9.15 17.07 1.42
N SER A 35 8.65 17.44 0.24
CA SER A 35 9.49 18.10 -0.77
C SER A 35 10.11 19.37 -0.21
N PRO A 36 11.25 19.85 -0.74
CA PRO A 36 11.90 21.06 -0.24
C PRO A 36 10.97 22.30 -0.26
N ASN A 37 10.12 22.43 -1.28
CA ASN A 37 9.07 23.45 -1.36
C ASN A 37 7.78 23.14 -0.55
N GLY A 38 7.71 22.00 0.13
CA GLY A 38 6.59 21.58 0.98
C GLY A 38 5.29 21.24 0.25
N LYS A 39 5.26 21.25 -1.09
CA LYS A 39 4.04 20.98 -1.88
C LYS A 39 3.67 19.51 -1.96
N PHE A 40 4.63 18.61 -1.78
CA PHE A 40 4.45 17.18 -1.93
C PHE A 40 4.96 16.42 -0.71
N ILE A 41 4.41 15.23 -0.53
CA ILE A 41 4.82 14.30 0.53
C ILE A 41 5.07 12.95 -0.14
N ALA A 42 6.31 12.46 0.03
CA ALA A 42 6.70 11.12 -0.33
C ALA A 42 6.65 10.25 0.93
N THR A 43 6.02 9.08 0.85
CA THR A 43 5.86 8.19 1.99
C THR A 43 6.18 6.75 1.59
N SER A 44 7.10 6.13 2.31
CA SER A 44 7.28 4.68 2.32
C SER A 44 6.43 4.06 3.43
N PHE A 45 5.69 3.01 3.11
CA PHE A 45 4.77 2.38 4.06
C PHE A 45 4.72 0.86 3.87
N SER A 46 4.22 0.18 4.89
CA SER A 46 3.70 -1.18 4.78
C SER A 46 2.19 -1.18 4.96
N CYS A 47 1.53 -2.16 4.38
CA CYS A 47 0.10 -2.32 4.48
C CYS A 47 -0.25 -3.79 4.64
N SER A 48 -1.08 -4.09 5.64
CA SER A 48 -1.69 -5.40 5.85
C SER A 48 -3.22 -5.32 5.88
N GLY A 49 -3.89 -6.35 5.40
CA GLY A 49 -5.35 -6.38 5.34
C GLY A 49 -5.86 -7.58 4.55
N GLY A 50 -7.05 -7.48 3.93
CA GLY A 50 -7.58 -8.53 3.05
C GLY A 50 -8.37 -9.64 3.74
N GLY A 51 -8.81 -9.42 4.98
CA GLY A 51 -9.69 -10.34 5.71
C GLY A 51 -9.06 -11.73 5.89
N ALA A 52 -9.81 -12.78 5.59
CA ALA A 52 -9.39 -14.17 5.81
C ALA A 52 -8.20 -14.61 4.93
N ALA A 53 -8.06 -14.06 3.73
CA ALA A 53 -6.95 -14.40 2.84
C ALA A 53 -5.65 -13.72 3.27
N GLY A 54 -5.75 -12.49 3.79
CA GLY A 54 -4.59 -11.71 4.20
C GLY A 54 -3.74 -11.22 3.01
N TYR A 55 -3.21 -10.03 3.10
CA TYR A 55 -2.02 -9.62 2.37
C TYR A 55 -1.14 -8.78 3.26
N PHE A 56 0.14 -8.73 2.92
CA PHE A 56 1.11 -7.84 3.51
C PHE A 56 2.12 -7.42 2.47
N TYR A 57 2.31 -6.12 2.27
CA TYR A 57 3.23 -5.59 1.27
C TYR A 57 3.84 -4.27 1.71
N PHE A 58 4.86 -3.86 0.96
CA PHE A 58 5.54 -2.57 1.11
C PHE A 58 5.40 -1.79 -0.19
N ASN A 59 5.18 -0.47 -0.10
CA ASN A 59 5.20 0.42 -1.26
C ASN A 59 5.66 1.83 -0.89
N ALA A 60 5.86 2.66 -1.90
CA ALA A 60 6.02 4.11 -1.75
C ALA A 60 4.85 4.81 -2.42
N SER A 61 4.41 5.94 -1.88
CA SER A 61 3.43 6.83 -2.49
C SER A 61 3.96 8.26 -2.56
N LEU A 62 3.52 8.99 -3.57
CA LEU A 62 3.74 10.43 -3.72
C LEU A 62 2.39 11.11 -3.83
N ARG A 63 2.12 12.08 -2.96
CA ARG A 63 0.86 12.84 -2.90
C ARG A 63 1.12 14.33 -2.67
N LYS A 64 0.12 15.17 -2.90
CA LYS A 64 0.22 16.59 -2.54
C LYS A 64 0.11 16.75 -1.02
N ALA A 65 0.72 17.81 -0.49
CA ALA A 65 0.56 18.16 0.91
C ALA A 65 -0.92 18.42 1.23
N GLY A 66 -1.42 17.81 2.30
CA GLY A 66 -2.83 17.86 2.71
C GLY A 66 -3.70 16.73 2.13
N GLU A 67 -3.23 15.98 1.14
CA GLU A 67 -3.92 14.77 0.69
C GLU A 67 -3.68 13.61 1.66
N LYS A 68 -4.70 12.78 1.85
CA LYS A 68 -4.59 11.53 2.62
C LYS A 68 -3.75 10.53 1.84
N LEU A 69 -3.02 9.67 2.56
CA LEU A 69 -2.32 8.55 1.95
C LEU A 69 -3.33 7.53 1.44
N ASP A 70 -3.23 7.17 0.16
CA ASP A 70 -3.94 6.04 -0.45
C ASP A 70 -2.95 4.88 -0.62
N GLN A 71 -3.20 3.76 0.06
CA GLN A 71 -2.34 2.58 0.01
C GLN A 71 -2.34 1.88 -1.35
N ARG A 72 -3.32 2.15 -2.21
CA ARG A 72 -3.42 1.59 -3.57
C ARG A 72 -2.71 2.45 -4.61
N ASP A 73 -2.49 3.71 -4.32
CA ASP A 73 -1.75 4.65 -5.17
C ASP A 73 -0.23 4.56 -4.93
N GLY A 74 0.29 3.35 -5.12
CA GLY A 74 1.71 3.02 -4.95
C GLY A 74 2.53 3.24 -6.22
N LEU A 75 3.79 3.64 -6.06
CA LEU A 75 4.75 3.93 -7.15
C LEU A 75 5.38 2.66 -7.73
N LEU A 76 5.42 1.57 -6.97
CA LEU A 76 6.09 0.33 -7.33
C LEU A 76 5.07 -0.78 -7.65
N GLY A 77 5.40 -1.63 -8.61
CA GLY A 77 4.68 -2.87 -8.89
C GLY A 77 3.44 -2.70 -9.76
N LYS A 78 3.17 -3.68 -10.60
CA LYS A 78 1.90 -3.82 -11.32
C LYS A 78 0.75 -4.15 -10.35
N HIS A 79 1.00 -5.09 -9.45
CA HIS A 79 0.05 -5.55 -8.44
C HIS A 79 0.41 -4.93 -7.08
N LYS A 80 -0.39 -3.95 -6.66
CA LYS A 80 -0.07 -3.10 -5.50
C LYS A 80 -0.04 -3.84 -4.17
N THR A 81 -0.74 -4.96 -4.06
CA THR A 81 -0.83 -5.80 -2.85
C THR A 81 0.26 -6.85 -2.73
N TRP A 82 1.14 -6.99 -3.72
CA TRP A 82 2.15 -8.05 -3.74
C TRP A 82 3.38 -7.67 -2.94
N LYS A 83 3.88 -8.61 -2.14
CA LYS A 83 5.09 -8.45 -1.33
C LYS A 83 6.38 -8.61 -2.15
N ALA A 84 6.52 -7.83 -3.21
CA ALA A 84 7.64 -7.94 -4.13
C ALA A 84 8.84 -7.04 -3.77
N PHE A 85 8.62 -6.08 -2.86
CA PHE A 85 9.59 -5.08 -2.45
C PHE A 85 9.73 -5.04 -0.92
N ALA A 86 10.86 -4.54 -0.44
CA ALA A 86 11.13 -4.34 1.00
C ALA A 86 12.15 -3.21 1.20
N ASN A 87 12.33 -2.76 2.45
CA ASN A 87 13.32 -1.75 2.85
C ASN A 87 13.29 -0.50 1.95
N ILE A 88 12.08 -0.01 1.69
CA ILE A 88 11.83 1.14 0.83
C ILE A 88 12.18 2.41 1.61
N GLU A 89 13.04 3.22 1.03
CA GLU A 89 13.34 4.58 1.50
C GLU A 89 13.01 5.56 0.38
N VAL A 90 12.48 6.71 0.77
CA VAL A 90 12.15 7.82 -0.12
C VAL A 90 13.00 9.01 0.28
N LYS A 91 13.60 9.69 -0.71
CA LYS A 91 14.44 10.86 -0.46
C LYS A 91 14.26 11.89 -1.56
N TRP A 92 14.02 13.14 -1.20
CA TRP A 92 13.99 14.22 -2.17
C TRP A 92 15.41 14.60 -2.62
N ILE A 93 15.61 14.69 -3.94
CA ILE A 93 16.84 15.23 -4.54
C ILE A 93 16.72 16.75 -4.65
N ASP A 94 15.58 17.20 -5.18
CA ASP A 94 15.19 18.60 -5.33
C ASP A 94 13.66 18.71 -5.44
N ASP A 95 13.13 19.86 -5.86
CA ASP A 95 11.69 20.11 -5.98
C ASP A 95 11.00 19.36 -7.14
N GLU A 96 11.75 18.74 -8.04
CA GLU A 96 11.27 18.06 -9.25
C GLU A 96 11.67 16.59 -9.30
N ASN A 97 12.59 16.15 -8.44
CA ASN A 97 13.19 14.82 -8.49
C ASN A 97 13.11 14.11 -7.13
N LEU A 98 12.50 12.93 -7.13
CA LEU A 98 12.38 12.04 -5.98
C LEU A 98 13.22 10.78 -6.21
N GLU A 99 14.06 10.39 -5.27
CA GLU A 99 14.70 9.08 -5.24
C GLU A 99 13.87 8.09 -4.40
N VAL A 100 13.63 6.90 -4.96
CA VAL A 100 13.01 5.77 -4.26
C VAL A 100 13.98 4.60 -4.31
N SER A 101 14.51 4.22 -3.14
CA SER A 101 15.48 3.15 -3.02
C SER A 101 14.91 1.95 -2.25
N TYR A 102 15.13 0.72 -2.75
CA TYR A 102 14.42 -0.45 -2.22
C TYR A 102 15.13 -1.78 -2.51
N ASN A 103 14.81 -2.83 -1.75
CA ASN A 103 15.13 -4.23 -2.07
C ASN A 103 13.98 -4.84 -2.89
N GLN A 104 14.29 -5.73 -3.84
CA GLN A 104 13.28 -6.48 -4.61
C GLN A 104 13.57 -7.98 -4.63
N PHE A 105 12.50 -8.78 -4.64
CA PHE A 105 12.59 -10.22 -4.89
C PHE A 105 12.77 -10.49 -6.38
N ASN A 106 13.79 -11.27 -6.75
CA ASN A 106 14.15 -11.54 -8.15
C ASN A 106 13.65 -12.90 -8.67
N SER A 107 12.68 -13.54 -8.02
CA SER A 107 12.04 -14.77 -8.53
C SER A 107 11.30 -14.49 -9.84
N PRO A 108 11.24 -15.45 -10.79
CA PRO A 108 10.39 -15.38 -11.97
C PRO A 108 8.95 -14.97 -11.67
N ASP A 109 8.40 -15.38 -10.53
CA ASP A 109 7.01 -15.06 -10.11
C ASP A 109 6.76 -13.55 -9.98
N TYR A 110 7.79 -12.76 -9.64
CA TYR A 110 7.68 -11.32 -9.46
C TYR A 110 8.15 -10.52 -10.68
N LYS A 111 8.62 -11.18 -11.75
CA LYS A 111 9.25 -10.51 -12.91
C LYS A 111 8.31 -9.49 -13.56
N GLU A 112 7.06 -9.89 -13.83
CA GLU A 112 6.06 -9.00 -14.43
C GLU A 112 5.70 -7.85 -13.49
N ASN A 113 5.50 -8.15 -12.21
CA ASN A 113 5.18 -7.14 -11.21
C ASN A 113 6.28 -6.08 -11.11
N ASN A 114 7.54 -6.51 -11.02
CA ASN A 114 8.70 -5.63 -10.78
C ASN A 114 9.08 -4.78 -11.99
N ALA A 115 8.59 -5.13 -13.18
CA ALA A 115 8.80 -4.36 -14.41
C ALA A 115 8.02 -3.04 -14.41
N VAL A 116 6.92 -2.95 -13.65
CA VAL A 116 6.07 -1.74 -13.64
C VAL A 116 6.49 -0.81 -12.51
N LYS A 117 6.81 0.43 -12.90
CA LYS A 117 7.18 1.54 -12.02
C LYS A 117 6.61 2.83 -12.57
N VAL A 118 6.19 3.73 -11.68
CA VAL A 118 5.68 5.04 -12.08
C VAL A 118 6.86 5.97 -12.36
N GLU A 119 7.09 6.32 -13.62
CA GLU A 119 8.24 7.15 -14.00
C GLU A 119 8.13 8.61 -13.53
N SER A 120 6.90 9.13 -13.48
CA SER A 120 6.63 10.48 -12.97
C SER A 120 5.21 10.61 -12.43
N LYS A 121 5.00 11.53 -11.49
CA LYS A 121 3.68 11.85 -10.93
C LYS A 121 3.65 13.31 -10.47
N HIS A 122 2.57 14.02 -10.80
CA HIS A 122 2.42 15.47 -10.53
C HIS A 122 3.57 16.35 -11.05
N GLY A 123 4.23 15.94 -12.13
CA GLY A 123 5.41 16.63 -12.68
C GLY A 123 6.73 16.28 -11.99
N ILE A 124 6.71 15.47 -10.92
CA ILE A 124 7.91 14.98 -10.24
C ILE A 124 8.42 13.74 -10.96
N LYS A 125 9.71 13.72 -11.31
CA LYS A 125 10.42 12.56 -11.84
C LYS A 125 10.85 11.63 -10.72
N ILE A 126 10.68 10.34 -10.91
CA ILE A 126 10.97 9.33 -9.88
C ILE A 126 12.17 8.49 -10.32
N HIS A 127 13.23 8.56 -9.54
CA HIS A 127 14.49 7.85 -9.75
C HIS A 127 14.53 6.62 -8.87
N TYR A 128 14.63 5.44 -9.49
CA TYR A 128 14.59 4.17 -8.77
C TYR A 128 15.98 3.59 -8.58
N LYS A 129 16.30 3.21 -7.34
CA LYS A 129 17.58 2.60 -6.98
C LYS A 129 17.38 1.28 -6.24
N VAL A 130 17.76 0.18 -6.88
CA VAL A 130 17.77 -1.13 -6.21
C VAL A 130 18.93 -1.18 -5.22
N LYS A 131 18.64 -1.35 -3.94
CA LYS A 131 19.61 -1.66 -2.89
C LYS A 131 20.06 -3.11 -3.10
N GLN A 132 21.36 -3.32 -3.27
CA GLN A 132 21.90 -4.68 -3.35
C GLN A 132 21.85 -5.31 -1.96
N GLY A 133 20.74 -6.01 -1.66
CA GLY A 133 20.64 -6.97 -0.57
C GLY A 133 20.59 -8.38 -1.16
N LYS A 134 21.36 -9.32 -0.62
CA LYS A 134 21.21 -10.74 -0.96
C LYS A 134 19.75 -11.14 -0.71
N SER A 135 19.11 -11.69 -1.73
CA SER A 135 17.79 -12.32 -1.63
C SER A 135 17.81 -13.45 -0.61
#